data_AF-A0A2D6XM12-F1
#
_entry.id   AF-A0A2D6XM12-F1
#
_cell.length_a   1.000
_cell.length_b   1.000
_cell.length_c   1.000
_cell.angle_alpha   90.00
_cell.angle_beta   90.00
_cell.angle_gamma   90.00
#
_symmetry.space_group_name_H-M   'P 1'
#
loop_
_entity.id
_entity.type
_entity.pdbx_description
1 polymer ?
#
loop_
_entity_poly.entity_id
_entity_poly.type
_entity_poly.pdbx_seq_one_letter_code
_entity_poly.pdbx_strand_id
1 'polypeptide(L)'
;MIKTVSVLMKTTEMREKVRLLTPVYYGKESPNWQGGKSFEPYSKQFTESLKQFIRERDGYLCVCNNYGDHVHHIDYNKLNCKSNNLITLCEKCHGITNGNRKYWENYLFNVLQKRIEGGVSEIRSIL
;
A
#
# COMPACT_ATOMS: atom_id res chain seq x y z
N MET A 1 -26.20 29.03 -9.19
CA MET A 1 -26.54 27.64 -8.84
C MET A 1 -27.59 27.19 -9.85
N ILE A 2 -27.33 26.31 -10.81
CA ILE A 2 -27.36 24.83 -10.71
C ILE A 2 -26.56 24.29 -11.91
N LYS A 3 -25.40 23.67 -11.67
CA LYS A 3 -24.69 22.80 -12.65
C LYS A 3 -24.30 21.53 -11.91
N THR A 4 -25.27 20.76 -11.41
CA THR A 4 -24.94 19.76 -10.37
C THR A 4 -25.53 18.37 -10.52
N VAL A 5 -26.27 18.04 -11.57
CA VAL A 5 -26.79 16.65 -11.71
C VAL A 5 -26.58 16.06 -13.11
N SER A 6 -26.90 16.79 -14.18
CA SER A 6 -26.91 16.25 -15.55
C SER A 6 -25.52 15.92 -16.13
N VAL A 7 -24.48 16.67 -15.76
CA VAL A 7 -23.09 16.43 -16.23
C VAL A 7 -22.47 15.24 -15.49
N LEU A 8 -22.70 15.10 -14.17
CA LEU A 8 -22.23 13.98 -13.36
C LEU A 8 -22.86 12.65 -13.81
N MET A 9 -24.19 12.61 -14.03
CA MET A 9 -24.88 11.40 -14.47
C MET A 9 -24.35 10.85 -15.81
N LYS A 10 -24.05 11.73 -16.79
CA LYS A 10 -23.45 11.32 -18.07
C LYS A 10 -22.06 10.72 -17.91
N THR A 11 -21.27 11.22 -16.95
CA THR A 11 -19.93 10.65 -16.68
C THR A 11 -19.97 9.30 -15.98
N THR A 12 -20.97 9.06 -15.12
CA THR A 12 -21.15 7.77 -14.46
C THR A 12 -21.61 6.70 -15.45
N GLU A 13 -22.58 7.02 -16.32
CA GLU A 13 -23.07 6.09 -17.34
C GLU A 13 -21.98 5.74 -18.37
N MET A 14 -21.15 6.71 -18.76
CA MET A 14 -19.98 6.44 -19.60
C MET A 14 -18.94 5.55 -18.90
N ARG A 15 -18.67 5.76 -17.61
CA ARG A 15 -17.78 4.88 -16.82
C ARG A 15 -18.34 3.46 -16.71
N GLU A 16 -19.64 3.32 -16.51
CA GLU A 16 -20.34 2.03 -16.46
C GLU A 16 -20.18 1.29 -17.80
N LYS A 17 -20.45 1.95 -18.93
CA LYS A 17 -20.30 1.38 -20.28
C LYS A 17 -18.86 0.99 -20.58
N VAL A 18 -17.89 1.84 -20.25
CA VAL A 18 -16.46 1.50 -20.42
C VAL A 18 -16.08 0.29 -19.57
N ARG A 19 -16.52 0.22 -18.30
CA ARG A 19 -16.26 -0.92 -17.41
C ARG A 19 -16.81 -2.24 -17.96
N LEU A 20 -18.02 -2.22 -18.53
CA LEU A 20 -18.65 -3.40 -19.12
C LEU A 20 -17.94 -3.87 -20.40
N LEU A 21 -17.26 -2.96 -21.11
CA LEU A 21 -16.56 -3.25 -22.36
C LEU A 21 -15.07 -3.55 -22.15
N THR A 22 -14.49 -3.21 -21.00
CA THR A 22 -13.08 -3.52 -20.68
C THR A 22 -12.92 -5.00 -20.32
N PRO A 23 -12.06 -5.75 -21.03
CA PRO A 23 -11.71 -7.12 -20.66
C PRO A 23 -11.14 -7.18 -19.24
N VAL A 24 -11.64 -8.11 -18.43
CA VAL A 24 -11.13 -8.36 -17.08
C VAL A 24 -10.06 -9.43 -17.15
N TYR A 25 -8.80 -9.03 -16.99
CA TYR A 25 -7.67 -9.95 -16.95
C TYR A 25 -7.40 -10.42 -15.53
N TYR A 26 -7.30 -11.73 -15.33
CA TYR A 26 -7.04 -12.35 -14.03
C TYR A 26 -5.88 -13.35 -14.10
N GLY A 27 -5.35 -13.71 -12.93
CA GLY A 27 -4.25 -14.67 -12.83
C GLY A 27 -3.03 -14.24 -13.65
N LYS A 28 -2.58 -15.13 -14.54
CA LYS A 28 -1.38 -14.93 -15.37
C LYS A 28 -1.57 -13.88 -16.47
N GLU A 29 -2.81 -13.56 -16.82
CA GLU A 29 -3.11 -12.57 -17.86
C GLU A 29 -3.17 -11.14 -17.30
N SER A 30 -3.18 -11.00 -15.97
CA SER A 30 -3.18 -9.69 -15.34
C SER A 30 -1.91 -8.91 -15.69
N PRO A 31 -1.98 -7.61 -16.03
CA PRO A 31 -0.81 -6.77 -16.27
C PRO A 31 0.14 -6.68 -15.06
N ASN A 32 -0.39 -6.94 -13.86
CA ASN A 32 0.37 -6.95 -12.62
C ASN A 32 0.90 -8.35 -12.24
N TRP A 33 0.72 -9.36 -13.10
CA TRP A 33 1.26 -10.68 -12.84
C TRP A 33 2.79 -10.66 -12.88
N GLN A 34 3.41 -11.12 -11.80
CA GLN A 34 4.86 -11.18 -11.67
C GLN A 34 5.34 -12.62 -11.47
N GLY A 35 4.95 -13.53 -12.38
CA GLY A 35 5.45 -14.90 -12.35
C GLY A 35 5.03 -15.72 -11.11
N GLY A 36 3.97 -15.31 -10.41
CA GLY A 36 3.49 -16.02 -9.22
C GLY A 36 4.18 -15.62 -7.91
N LYS A 37 4.90 -14.48 -7.85
CA LYS A 37 5.49 -13.95 -6.60
C LYS A 37 4.54 -13.92 -5.39
N SER A 38 3.23 -13.81 -5.60
CA SER A 38 2.22 -13.90 -4.53
C SER A 38 2.24 -15.25 -3.80
N PHE A 39 2.62 -16.33 -4.47
CA PHE A 39 2.69 -17.69 -3.92
C PHE A 39 4.01 -18.01 -3.20
N GLU A 40 5.02 -17.15 -3.31
CA GLU A 40 6.28 -17.34 -2.58
C GLU A 40 6.03 -17.35 -1.06
N PRO A 41 6.70 -18.24 -0.31
CA PRO A 41 6.53 -18.33 1.12
C PRO A 41 7.07 -17.08 1.83
N TYR A 42 6.47 -16.76 2.99
CA TYR A 42 7.04 -15.79 3.91
C TYR A 42 8.11 -16.44 4.79
N SER A 43 9.06 -15.65 5.26
CA SER A 43 9.98 -16.09 6.30
C SER A 43 9.22 -16.44 7.58
N LYS A 44 9.73 -17.45 8.31
CA LYS A 44 9.22 -17.82 9.65
C LYS A 44 9.30 -16.66 10.67
N GLN A 45 10.14 -15.66 10.39
CA GLN A 45 10.26 -14.46 11.22
C GLN A 45 9.11 -13.47 11.02
N PHE A 46 8.30 -13.61 9.97
CA PHE A 46 7.15 -12.74 9.70
C PHE A 46 5.94 -13.10 10.58
N THR A 47 6.16 -13.12 11.89
CA THR A 47 5.20 -13.51 12.93
C THR A 47 4.21 -12.38 13.25
N GLU A 48 3.10 -12.71 13.90
CA GLU A 48 2.15 -11.69 14.39
C GLU A 48 2.78 -10.74 15.40
N SER A 49 3.72 -11.22 16.23
CA SER A 49 4.49 -10.36 17.15
C SER A 49 5.34 -9.32 16.42
N LEU A 50 6.02 -9.71 15.33
CA LEU A 50 6.75 -8.76 14.50
C LEU A 50 5.80 -7.76 13.85
N LYS A 51 4.68 -8.24 13.27
CA LYS A 51 3.70 -7.34 12.63
C LYS A 51 3.12 -6.33 13.62
N GLN A 52 2.82 -6.78 14.83
CA GLN A 52 2.32 -5.94 15.90
C GLN A 52 3.33 -4.84 16.27
N PHE A 53 4.59 -5.22 16.49
CA PHE A 53 5.68 -4.28 16.74
C PHE A 53 5.80 -3.20 15.64
N ILE A 54 5.71 -3.60 14.36
CA ILE A 54 5.77 -2.64 13.24
C ILE A 54 4.58 -1.68 13.24
N ARG A 55 3.36 -2.18 13.50
CA ARG A 55 2.15 -1.33 13.60
C ARG A 55 2.25 -0.34 14.75
N GLU A 56 2.71 -0.78 15.91
CA GLU A 56 2.91 0.09 17.08
C GLU A 56 3.96 1.17 16.81
N ARG A 57 5.12 0.80 16.23
CA ARG A 57 6.16 1.76 15.83
C ARG A 57 5.61 2.84 14.89
N ASP A 58 4.79 2.43 13.92
CA ASP A 58 4.21 3.32 12.93
C ASP A 58 2.94 4.05 13.42
N GLY A 59 2.55 3.85 14.68
CA GLY A 59 1.35 4.44 15.26
C GLY A 59 0.05 4.01 14.57
N TYR A 60 0.05 2.84 13.93
CA TYR A 60 -1.03 2.35 13.07
C TYR A 60 -1.37 3.30 11.90
N LEU A 61 -0.43 4.16 11.49
CA LEU A 61 -0.64 5.12 10.41
C LEU A 61 0.03 4.67 9.11
N CYS A 62 -0.78 4.61 8.06
CA CYS A 62 -0.31 4.49 6.69
C CYS A 62 0.42 5.77 6.26
N VAL A 63 1.19 5.68 5.17
CA VAL A 63 1.82 6.84 4.51
C VAL A 63 0.83 7.88 3.99
N CYS A 64 -0.46 7.52 3.86
CA CYS A 64 -1.55 8.43 3.51
C CYS A 64 -2.35 8.93 4.73
N ASN A 65 -1.81 8.75 5.95
CA ASN A 65 -2.42 9.13 7.23
C ASN A 65 -3.77 8.46 7.57
N ASN A 66 -4.18 7.44 6.81
CA ASN A 66 -5.28 6.56 7.21
C ASN A 66 -4.79 5.46 8.15
N TYR A 67 -5.72 4.87 8.91
CA TYR A 67 -5.46 3.66 9.69
C TYR A 67 -4.90 2.54 8.81
N GLY A 68 -3.82 1.90 9.28
CA GLY A 68 -3.13 0.81 8.60
C GLY A 68 -2.99 -0.42 9.49
N ASP A 69 -3.36 -1.57 8.95
CA ASP A 69 -3.34 -2.88 9.59
C ASP A 69 -2.47 -3.90 8.86
N HIS A 70 -1.99 -3.58 7.65
CA HIS A 70 -1.09 -4.41 6.87
C HIS A 70 0.37 -4.02 7.09
N VAL A 71 1.26 -5.03 7.17
CA VAL A 71 2.71 -4.83 7.18
C VAL A 71 3.28 -5.22 5.83
N HIS A 72 3.98 -4.29 5.20
CA HIS A 72 4.52 -4.39 3.85
C HIS A 72 6.05 -4.50 3.86
N HIS A 73 6.60 -5.37 3.02
CA HIS A 73 8.05 -5.45 2.76
C HIS A 73 8.40 -4.42 1.69
N ILE A 74 9.22 -3.42 2.03
CA ILE A 74 9.57 -2.29 1.15
C ILE A 74 10.33 -2.77 -0.09
N ASP A 75 11.27 -3.69 0.08
CA ASP A 75 12.04 -4.32 -1.01
C ASP A 75 11.30 -5.46 -1.75
N TYR A 76 10.05 -5.74 -1.37
CA TYR A 76 9.23 -6.85 -1.86
C TYR A 76 9.84 -8.25 -1.70
N ASN A 77 10.90 -8.38 -0.91
CA ASN A 77 11.49 -9.66 -0.55
C ASN A 77 10.82 -10.17 0.73
N LYS A 78 9.92 -11.14 0.60
CA LYS A 78 9.18 -11.77 1.72
C LYS A 78 10.07 -12.46 2.76
N LEU A 79 11.36 -12.61 2.47
CA LEU A 79 12.34 -13.18 3.39
C LEU A 79 13.08 -12.12 4.21
N ASN A 80 13.02 -10.85 3.83
CA ASN A 80 13.71 -9.75 4.52
C ASN A 80 12.82 -9.11 5.59
N CYS A 81 12.75 -9.73 6.75
CA CYS A 81 11.94 -9.29 7.88
C CYS A 81 12.62 -8.26 8.81
N LYS A 82 13.67 -7.57 8.35
CA LYS A 82 14.29 -6.51 9.15
C LYS A 82 13.28 -5.38 9.38
N SER A 83 13.19 -4.87 10.60
CA SER A 83 12.21 -3.82 10.93
C SER A 83 12.38 -2.56 10.08
N ASN A 84 13.61 -2.22 9.67
CA ASN A 84 13.91 -1.11 8.75
C ASN A 84 13.58 -1.41 7.27
N ASN A 85 12.98 -2.56 6.95
CA ASN A 85 12.43 -2.93 5.65
C ASN A 85 10.91 -3.15 5.70
N LEU A 86 10.29 -2.99 6.87
CA LEU A 86 8.86 -3.23 7.08
C LEU A 86 8.15 -1.92 7.40
N ILE A 87 6.97 -1.71 6.82
CA ILE A 87 6.16 -0.50 7.04
C ILE A 87 4.67 -0.83 7.10
N THR A 88 3.92 -0.10 7.92
CA THR A 88 2.47 -0.20 8.03
C THR A 88 1.76 0.55 6.90
N LEU A 89 0.83 -0.13 6.23
CA LEU A 89 -0.03 0.43 5.18
C LEU A 89 -1.50 0.13 5.44
N CYS A 90 -2.38 1.00 4.95
CA CYS A 90 -3.80 0.68 4.81
C CYS A 90 -4.03 -0.22 3.59
N GLU A 91 -5.19 -0.88 3.53
CA GLU A 91 -5.56 -1.80 2.44
C GLU A 91 -5.35 -1.18 1.05
N LYS A 92 -5.84 0.05 0.85
CA LYS A 92 -5.72 0.77 -0.44
C LYS A 92 -4.26 0.97 -0.84
N CYS A 93 -3.42 1.44 0.07
CA CYS A 93 -2.00 1.67 -0.19
C CYS A 93 -1.26 0.35 -0.41
N HIS A 94 -1.58 -0.68 0.37
CA HIS A 94 -1.01 -2.01 0.21
C HIS A 94 -1.32 -2.62 -1.18
N GLY A 95 -2.51 -2.37 -1.72
CA GLY A 95 -2.89 -2.77 -3.08
C GLY A 95 -2.06 -2.05 -4.15
N ILE A 96 -2.02 -0.71 -4.13
CA ILE A 96 -1.38 0.08 -5.19
C ILE A 96 0.15 -0.06 -5.19
N THR A 97 0.78 -0.32 -4.04
CA THR A 97 2.24 -0.46 -3.96
C THR A 97 2.73 -1.75 -4.61
N ASN A 98 1.87 -2.72 -4.92
CA ASN A 98 2.31 -3.93 -5.62
C ASN A 98 2.72 -3.69 -7.08
N GLY A 99 2.23 -2.60 -7.70
CA GLY A 99 2.66 -2.10 -9.01
C GLY A 99 3.73 -1.02 -8.88
N ASN A 100 4.44 -0.68 -9.95
CA ASN A 100 5.52 0.34 -9.97
C ASN A 100 6.49 0.25 -8.76
N ARG A 101 6.97 -0.96 -8.50
CA ARG A 101 7.70 -1.32 -7.27
C ARG A 101 8.92 -0.44 -6.99
N LYS A 102 9.71 -0.11 -8.02
CA LYS A 102 10.90 0.75 -7.87
C LYS A 102 10.56 2.15 -7.32
N TYR A 103 9.45 2.74 -7.75
CA TYR A 103 9.01 4.03 -7.23
C TYR A 103 8.61 3.91 -5.76
N TRP A 104 7.78 2.92 -5.43
CA TRP A 104 7.27 2.75 -4.07
C TRP A 104 8.34 2.30 -3.09
N GLU A 105 9.28 1.45 -3.49
CA GLU A 105 10.44 1.06 -2.68
C GLU A 105 11.19 2.31 -2.19
N ASN A 106 11.55 3.21 -3.12
CA ASN A 106 12.22 4.47 -2.78
C ASN A 106 11.36 5.38 -1.89
N TYR A 107 10.08 5.56 -2.24
CA TYR A 107 9.18 6.43 -1.48
C TYR A 107 8.96 5.91 -0.04
N LEU A 108 8.62 4.62 0.11
CA LEU A 108 8.37 4.00 1.41
C LEU A 108 9.63 3.95 2.26
N PHE A 109 10.79 3.69 1.66
CA PHE A 109 12.07 3.74 2.36
C PHE A 109 12.31 5.12 2.98
N ASN A 110 12.11 6.19 2.20
CA ASN A 110 12.28 7.56 2.70
C ASN A 110 11.27 7.93 3.80
N VAL A 111 10.01 7.47 3.69
CA VAL A 111 9.02 7.68 4.75
C VAL A 111 9.43 6.95 6.02
N LEU A 112 9.92 5.71 5.91
CA LEU A 112 10.36 4.93 7.05
C LEU A 112 11.57 5.56 7.76
N GLN A 113 12.57 6.03 7.02
CA GLN A 113 13.73 6.71 7.62
C GLN A 113 13.28 7.91 8.47
N LYS A 114 12.39 8.75 7.93
CA LYS A 114 11.84 9.90 8.68
C LYS A 114 11.12 9.48 9.97
N ARG A 115 10.40 8.36 9.97
CA ARG A 115 9.73 7.83 11.17
C ARG A 115 10.72 7.34 12.22
N ILE A 116 11.81 6.71 11.80
CA ILE A 116 12.85 6.20 12.69
C ILE A 116 13.67 7.36 13.29
N GLU A 117 14.00 8.36 12.47
CA GLU A 117 14.81 9.51 12.86
C GLU A 117 14.05 10.50 13.76
N GLY A 118 12.74 10.71 13.53
CA GLY A 118 11.94 11.72 14.24
C GLY A 118 11.55 11.39 15.69
N GLY A 119 11.74 10.14 16.13
CA GLY A 119 11.33 9.71 17.48
C GLY A 119 9.84 9.91 17.80
N VAL A 120 9.38 9.38 18.94
CA VAL A 120 7.96 9.39 19.34
C VAL A 120 7.43 10.81 19.63
N SER A 121 8.30 11.83 19.67
CA SER A 121 7.98 13.20 20.08
C SER A 121 7.54 14.15 18.96
N GLU A 122 7.85 13.89 17.68
CA GLU A 122 7.60 14.88 16.59
C GLU A 122 6.46 14.52 15.62
N ILE A 123 5.82 13.37 15.77
CA ILE A 123 4.70 12.97 14.89
C ILE A 123 3.49 13.92 15.01
N ARG A 124 3.41 14.72 16.08
CA ARG A 124 2.36 15.74 16.28
C ARG A 124 2.73 17.17 15.86
N SER A 125 3.98 17.44 15.48
CA SER A 125 4.46 18.82 15.22
C SER A 125 4.87 19.07 13.77
N ILE A 126 4.81 18.07 12.89
CA ILE A 126 5.13 18.20 11.45
C ILE A 126 3.87 18.13 10.57
N LEU A 127 2.68 17.99 11.17
CA LEU A 127 1.37 18.02 10.49
C LEU A 127 0.45 19.03 11.17
#